data_AF-A0AAU3KY28-F1
#
_entry.id   AF-A0AAU3KY28-F1
#
_cell.length_a   1.000
_cell.length_b   1.000
_cell.length_c   1.000
_cell.angle_alpha   90.00
_cell.angle_beta   90.00
_cell.angle_gamma   90.00
#
_symmetry.space_group_name_H-M   'P 1'
#
loop_
_entity.id
_entity.type
_entity.pdbx_description
1 polymer ?
#
loop_
_entity_poly.entity_id
_entity_poly.type
_entity_poly.pdbx_seq_one_letter_code
_entity_poly.pdbx_strand_id
1 'polypeptide(L)'
;MPAELGERVQKRLAQADLAGPVVHHPRARRWTFITGPVRPETLGASVAAALFRAYATVACAGAQVVLPSADDERTGYRTWIQPPETVSSVPPLETVVEALLRR
;
A
#
# COMPACT_ATOMS: atom_id res chain seq x y z
N MET A 1 -1.91 4.59 3.90
CA MET A 1 -1.42 4.47 5.29
C MET A 1 -0.35 5.53 5.56
N PRO A 2 -0.05 5.89 6.83
CA PRO A 2 1.02 6.84 7.16
C PRO A 2 2.39 6.32 6.71
N ALA A 3 3.30 7.21 6.30
CA ALA A 3 4.60 6.85 5.72
C ALA A 3 5.44 5.94 6.63
N GLU A 4 5.59 6.27 7.92
CA GLU A 4 6.37 5.46 8.87
C GLU A 4 5.81 4.05 9.05
N LEU A 5 4.48 3.90 9.00
CA LEU A 5 3.85 2.58 9.01
C LEU A 5 4.12 1.85 7.69
N GLY A 6 4.03 2.56 6.57
CA GLY A 6 4.37 2.05 5.24
C GLY A 6 5.79 1.52 5.16
N GLU A 7 6.78 2.24 5.70
CA GLU A 7 8.17 1.80 5.74
C GLU A 7 8.33 0.45 6.46
N ARG A 8 7.67 0.30 7.63
CA ARG A 8 7.70 -0.97 8.38
C ARG A 8 7.03 -2.10 7.62
N VAL A 9 5.87 -1.85 7.00
CA VAL A 9 5.15 -2.83 6.18
C VAL A 9 6.01 -3.25 4.98
N GLN A 10 6.57 -2.29 4.25
CA GLN A 10 7.42 -2.56 3.08
C GLN A 10 8.66 -3.39 3.47
N LYS A 11 9.31 -3.06 4.59
CA LYS A 11 10.45 -3.84 5.09
C LYS A 11 10.07 -5.29 5.37
N ARG A 12 8.91 -5.52 5.99
CA ARG A 12 8.41 -6.88 6.29
C ARG A 12 8.06 -7.65 5.02
N LEU A 13 7.42 -7.01 4.05
CA LEU A 13 7.11 -7.62 2.76
C LEU A 13 8.38 -7.96 1.98
N ALA A 14 9.38 -7.07 1.96
CA ALA A 14 10.67 -7.32 1.31
C ALA A 14 11.42 -8.48 1.96
N GLN A 15 11.41 -8.58 3.30
CA GLN A 15 12.00 -9.72 4.02
C GLN A 15 11.33 -11.06 3.71
N ALA A 16 10.06 -11.03 3.28
CA ALA A 16 9.30 -12.22 2.91
C ALA A 16 9.30 -12.50 1.39
N ASP A 17 10.02 -11.71 0.60
CA ASP A 17 10.00 -11.75 -0.88
C ASP A 17 8.60 -11.51 -1.48
N LEU A 18 7.81 -10.67 -0.80
CA LEU A 18 6.44 -10.31 -1.16
C LEU A 18 6.29 -8.78 -1.33
N ALA A 19 7.39 -8.06 -1.53
CA ALA A 19 7.35 -6.65 -1.85
C ALA A 19 6.70 -6.43 -3.22
N GLY A 20 5.93 -5.36 -3.33
CA GLY A 20 5.33 -4.96 -4.60
C GLY A 20 5.26 -3.45 -4.73
N PRO A 21 4.45 -2.93 -5.68
CA PRO A 21 4.48 -1.52 -6.02
C PRO A 21 3.93 -0.67 -4.87
N VAL A 22 4.67 0.39 -4.52
CA VAL A 22 4.29 1.32 -3.46
C VAL A 22 4.48 2.75 -3.94
N VAL A 23 3.41 3.53 -3.84
CA VAL A 23 3.39 4.95 -4.18
C VAL A 23 3.53 5.78 -2.90
N HIS A 24 4.48 6.70 -2.90
CA HIS A 24 4.60 7.73 -1.87
C HIS A 24 3.91 9.02 -2.32
N HIS A 25 3.12 9.59 -1.41
CA HIS A 25 2.49 10.90 -1.51
C HIS A 25 3.15 11.85 -0.48
N PRO A 26 4.29 12.50 -0.80
CA PRO A 26 5.10 13.23 0.17
C PRO A 26 4.34 14.31 0.94
N ARG A 27 3.52 15.09 0.24
CA ARG A 27 2.71 16.17 0.84
C ARG A 27 1.68 15.64 1.83
N ALA A 28 1.17 14.44 1.61
CA ALA A 28 0.19 13.80 2.49
C ALA A 28 0.86 12.89 3.55
N ARG A 29 2.20 12.74 3.52
CA ARG A 29 2.97 11.80 4.36
C ARG A 29 2.36 10.40 4.36
N ARG A 30 1.92 9.95 3.19
CA ARG A 30 1.16 8.71 3.02
C ARG A 30 1.77 7.81 1.97
N TRP A 31 1.72 6.52 2.23
CA TRP A 31 2.04 5.48 1.27
C TRP A 31 0.76 4.74 0.85
N THR A 32 0.71 4.36 -0.42
CA THR A 32 -0.33 3.51 -1.01
C THR A 32 0.34 2.27 -1.58
N PHE A 33 0.03 1.12 -1.01
CA PHE A 33 0.43 -0.19 -1.53
C PHE A 33 -0.54 -0.59 -2.63
N ILE A 34 -0.01 -1.03 -3.77
CA ILE A 34 -0.80 -1.59 -4.86
C ILE A 34 -0.85 -3.10 -4.65
N THR A 35 -2.05 -3.63 -4.50
CA THR A 35 -2.29 -5.05 -4.23
C THR A 35 -2.97 -5.72 -5.40
N GLY A 36 -3.02 -7.06 -5.36
CA GLY A 36 -3.93 -7.82 -6.20
C GLY A 36 -5.40 -7.47 -5.93
N PRO A 37 -6.31 -7.92 -6.82
CA PRO A 37 -7.74 -7.74 -6.64
C PRO A 37 -8.21 -8.43 -5.35
N VAL A 38 -9.09 -7.76 -4.62
CA VAL A 38 -9.71 -8.32 -3.41
C VAL A 38 -11.21 -8.06 -3.43
N ARG A 39 -11.98 -8.96 -2.82
CA ARG A 39 -13.41 -8.74 -2.63
C ARG A 39 -13.65 -8.02 -1.30
N PRO A 40 -14.42 -6.92 -1.26
CA PRO A 40 -14.62 -6.14 -0.03
C PRO A 40 -15.11 -6.95 1.18
N GLU A 41 -15.91 -7.99 0.94
CA GLU A 41 -16.43 -8.91 1.94
C GLU A 41 -15.36 -9.73 2.69
N THR A 42 -14.10 -9.73 2.24
CA THR A 42 -13.02 -10.45 2.92
C THR A 42 -12.46 -9.73 4.14
N LEU A 43 -12.75 -8.43 4.31
CA LEU A 43 -12.27 -7.65 5.46
C LEU A 43 -13.25 -7.75 6.63
N GLY A 44 -12.95 -8.61 7.59
CA GLY A 44 -13.71 -8.71 8.84
C GLY A 44 -13.68 -7.42 9.69
N ALA A 45 -14.69 -7.23 10.55
CA ALA A 45 -14.83 -6.04 11.38
C ALA A 45 -13.61 -5.74 12.27
N SER A 46 -12.93 -6.78 12.78
CA SER A 46 -11.72 -6.65 13.58
C SER A 46 -10.55 -6.06 12.80
N VAL A 47 -10.37 -6.49 11.54
CA VAL A 47 -9.37 -5.97 10.60
C VAL A 47 -9.69 -4.52 10.24
N ALA A 48 -10.95 -4.23 9.91
CA ALA A 48 -11.38 -2.85 9.62
C ALA A 48 -11.10 -1.90 10.80
N ALA A 49 -11.41 -2.32 12.03
CA ALA A 49 -11.12 -1.54 13.23
C ALA A 49 -9.61 -1.35 13.46
N ALA A 50 -8.79 -2.36 13.14
CA ALA A 50 -7.34 -2.25 13.26
C ALA A 50 -6.74 -1.29 12.21
N LEU A 51 -7.20 -1.36 10.97
CA LEU A 51 -6.83 -0.42 9.90
C LEU A 51 -7.19 1.02 10.28
N PHE A 52 -8.41 1.23 10.80
CA PHE A 52 -8.85 2.53 11.29
C PHE A 52 -7.93 3.09 12.37
N ARG A 53 -7.60 2.30 13.40
CA ARG A 53 -6.66 2.70 14.47
C ARG A 53 -5.25 2.99 13.95
N ALA A 54 -4.85 2.31 12.88
CA ALA A 54 -3.55 2.51 12.23
C ALA A 54 -3.56 3.67 11.20
N TYR A 55 -4.66 4.40 11.06
CA TYR A 55 -4.87 5.42 10.02
C TYR A 55 -4.61 4.87 8.60
N ALA A 56 -4.90 3.59 8.39
CA ALA A 56 -4.81 2.89 7.13
C ALA A 56 -6.21 2.68 6.56
N THR A 57 -6.31 2.75 5.23
CA THR A 57 -7.56 2.57 4.50
C THR A 57 -7.31 1.63 3.34
N VAL A 58 -8.28 0.78 3.03
CA VAL A 58 -8.33 0.00 1.80
C VAL A 58 -9.24 0.75 0.84
N ALA A 59 -8.78 0.95 -0.40
CA ALA A 59 -9.57 1.61 -1.42
C ALA A 59 -10.70 0.67 -1.87
N CYS A 60 -11.96 1.13 -1.78
CA CYS A 60 -13.12 0.33 -2.18
C CYS A 60 -13.18 0.16 -3.71
N ALA A 61 -13.99 -0.80 -4.18
CA ALA A 61 -14.28 -0.96 -5.60
C ALA A 61 -14.72 0.38 -6.22
N GLY A 62 -14.14 0.71 -7.38
CA GLY A 62 -14.39 1.97 -8.09
C GLY A 62 -13.50 3.15 -7.65
N ALA A 63 -12.79 3.05 -6.52
CA ALA A 63 -11.82 4.06 -6.13
C ALA A 63 -10.68 4.17 -7.15
N GLN A 64 -10.29 5.40 -7.46
CA GLN A 64 -9.21 5.68 -8.40
C GLN A 64 -7.93 6.03 -7.64
N VAL A 65 -6.84 5.35 -8.00
CA VAL A 65 -5.49 5.66 -7.51
C VAL A 65 -4.67 6.09 -8.71
N VAL A 66 -4.23 7.34 -8.70
CA VAL A 66 -3.41 7.88 -9.79
C VAL A 66 -1.94 7.57 -9.50
N LEU A 67 -1.30 6.85 -10.42
CA LEU A 67 0.09 6.41 -10.32
C LEU A 67 1.08 7.54 -10.63
N PRO A 68 2.31 7.49 -10.11
CA PRO A 68 3.37 8.42 -10.49
C PRO A 68 3.64 8.39 -11.99
N SER A 69 3.57 9.55 -12.62
CA SER A 69 4.11 9.82 -13.97
C SER A 69 5.53 10.37 -13.88
N ALA A 70 6.25 10.43 -15.01
CA ALA A 70 7.59 11.00 -15.07
C ALA A 70 7.65 12.46 -14.55
N ASP A 71 6.62 13.26 -14.82
CA ASP A 71 6.53 14.63 -14.31
C ASP A 71 6.23 14.70 -12.81
N ASP A 72 5.42 13.77 -12.29
CA ASP A 72 5.19 13.65 -10.85
C ASP A 72 6.50 13.35 -10.11
N GLU A 73 7.32 12.45 -10.65
CA GLU A 73 8.58 12.03 -10.02
C GLU A 73 9.64 13.14 -10.11
N ARG A 74 9.75 13.81 -11.27
CA ARG A 74 10.65 14.96 -11.45
C ARG A 74 10.38 16.11 -10.48
N THR A 75 9.11 16.30 -10.11
CA THR A 75 8.69 17.36 -9.18
C THR A 75 8.59 16.88 -7.73
N GLY A 76 8.73 15.57 -7.49
CA GLY A 76 8.48 14.95 -6.18
C GLY A 76 7.01 15.03 -5.73
N TYR A 77 6.06 15.29 -6.63
CA TYR A 77 4.64 15.36 -6.27
C TYR A 77 4.12 14.00 -5.80
N ARG A 78 4.46 12.94 -6.54
CA ARG A 78 4.29 11.52 -6.18
C ARG A 78 5.47 10.75 -6.73
N THR A 79 5.94 9.77 -5.97
CA THR A 79 7.12 8.99 -6.33
C THR A 79 6.86 7.52 -6.08
N TRP A 80 7.54 6.66 -6.82
CA TRP A 80 7.61 5.25 -6.47
C TRP A 80 8.58 5.07 -5.30
N ILE A 81 8.14 4.35 -4.27
CA ILE A 81 9.05 3.74 -3.29
C ILE A 81 9.59 2.44 -3.86
N GLN A 82 8.68 1.65 -4.44
CA GLN A 82 8.98 0.45 -5.21
C GLN A 82 8.14 0.55 -6.49
N PRO A 83 8.74 0.67 -7.68
CA PRO A 83 7.99 0.62 -8.93
C PRO A 83 7.52 -0.81 -9.23
N PRO A 84 6.49 -1.00 -10.07
CA PRO A 84 6.13 -2.33 -10.56
C PRO A 84 7.26 -2.92 -11.43
N GLU A 85 7.76 -4.09 -11.05
CA GLU A 85 8.76 -4.82 -11.85
C GLU A 85 8.08 -5.59 -12.99
N THR A 86 6.91 -6.19 -12.73
CA THR A 86 6.07 -6.85 -13.73
C THR A 86 4.59 -6.59 -13.46
N VAL A 87 3.71 -6.84 -14.44
CA VAL A 87 2.26 -6.62 -14.30
C VAL A 87 1.64 -7.50 -13.20
N SER A 88 2.27 -8.62 -12.84
CA SER A 88 1.76 -9.59 -11.85
C SER A 88 2.44 -9.50 -10.48
N SER A 89 3.45 -8.65 -10.28
CA SER A 89 4.22 -8.58 -9.02
C SER A 89 3.51 -7.74 -7.94
N VAL A 90 2.20 -7.88 -7.77
CA VAL A 90 1.44 -7.20 -6.71
C VAL A 90 1.13 -8.17 -5.57
N PRO A 91 1.40 -7.81 -4.30
CA PRO A 91 1.08 -8.67 -3.17
C PRO A 91 -0.44 -8.83 -2.98
N PRO A 92 -0.90 -9.96 -2.45
CA PRO A 92 -2.27 -10.08 -1.94
C PRO A 92 -2.54 -9.02 -0.85
N LEU A 93 -3.77 -8.51 -0.78
CA LEU A 93 -4.14 -7.51 0.22
C LEU A 93 -3.94 -8.07 1.64
N GLU A 94 -4.29 -9.34 1.84
CA GLU A 94 -4.19 -10.05 3.09
C GLU A 94 -2.75 -10.04 3.62
N THR A 95 -1.77 -10.24 2.74
CA THR A 95 -0.35 -10.18 3.09
C THR A 95 0.06 -8.79 3.57
N VAL A 96 -0.41 -7.72 2.91
CA VAL A 96 -0.13 -6.34 3.32
C VAL A 96 -0.78 -6.03 4.67
N VAL A 97 -2.02 -6.49 4.87
CA VAL A 97 -2.74 -6.33 6.14
C VAL A 97 -2.06 -7.11 7.26
N GLU A 98 -1.65 -8.35 7.03
CA GLU A 98 -0.87 -9.13 8.00
C GLU A 98 0.44 -8.43 8.36
N ALA A 99 1.19 -7.96 7.36
CA ALA A 99 2.44 -7.24 7.59
C ALA A 99 2.23 -5.94 8.39
N LEU A 100 1.07 -5.29 8.25
CA LEU A 100 0.66 -4.12 9.04
C LEU A 100 0.34 -4.50 10.49
N LEU A 101 -0.37 -5.62 10.69
CA LEU A 101 -0.84 -6.06 12.01
C LEU A 101 0.23 -6.75 12.86
N ARG A 102 1.27 -7.31 12.23
CA ARG A 102 2.45 -7.83 12.94
C ARG A 102 3.10 -6.70 13.74
N ARG A 103 3.21 -6.90 15.06
CA ARG A 103 3.92 -5.96 15.96
C ARG A 103 5.41 -6.14 15.78
#